data_AF-A0A2U0DK63-F1
#
_entry.id   AF-A0A2U0DK63-F1
#
_cell.length_a   1.000
_cell.length_b   1.000
_cell.length_c   1.000
_cell.angle_alpha   90.00
_cell.angle_beta   90.00
_cell.angle_gamma   90.00
#
_symmetry.space_group_name_H-M   'P 1'
#
loop_
_entity.id
_entity.type
_entity.pdbx_description
1 polymer ?
#
loop_
_entity_poly.entity_id
_entity_poly.type
_entity_poly.pdbx_seq_one_letter_code
_entity_poly.pdbx_strand_id
1 'polypeptide(L)' 'MAQGRACSQCGYHMYAIQEKAEKEGCYIIYKCRNTKCGMKESHFESYPPGFAEAVRKNPPKNKK' A
#
# COMPACT_ATOMS: atom_id res chain seq x y z
N MET A 1 10.24 -5.27 3.14
CA MET A 1 9.86 -4.97 1.74
C MET A 1 8.59 -5.75 1.47
N ALA A 2 7.45 -5.08 1.24
CA ALA A 2 6.15 -5.76 1.08
C ALA A 2 6.22 -6.81 -0.04
N GLN A 3 5.76 -8.03 0.25
CA GLN A 3 5.77 -9.15 -0.68
C GLN A 3 4.91 -8.77 -1.90
N GLY A 4 5.53 -8.65 -3.08
CA GLY A 4 4.82 -8.23 -4.29
C GLY A 4 3.72 -9.23 -4.64
N ARG A 5 2.46 -8.76 -4.64
CA ARG A 5 1.28 -9.56 -5.01
C ARG A 5 1.26 -9.93 -6.49
N ALA A 6 0.63 -11.04 -6.85
CA ALA A 6 0.36 -11.36 -8.24
C ALA A 6 -0.91 -10.62 -8.72
N CYS A 7 -0.90 -10.13 -9.95
CA CYS A 7 -2.02 -9.44 -10.57
C CYS A 7 -3.11 -10.45 -10.96
N SER A 8 -4.32 -10.27 -10.44
CA SER A 8 -5.46 -11.15 -10.71
C SER A 8 -5.89 -11.20 -12.19
N GLN A 9 -5.49 -10.22 -13.01
CA GLN A 9 -5.82 -10.20 -14.45
C GLN A 9 -4.79 -10.91 -15.34
N CYS A 10 -3.50 -10.82 -15.02
CA CYS A 10 -2.44 -11.28 -15.93
C CYS A 10 -1.37 -12.15 -15.27
N GLY A 11 -1.47 -12.39 -13.96
CA GLY A 11 -0.52 -13.19 -13.19
C GLY A 11 0.83 -12.51 -12.92
N TYR A 12 1.11 -11.35 -13.51
CA TYR A 12 2.37 -10.62 -13.30
C TYR A 12 2.47 -10.05 -11.89
N HIS A 13 3.71 -9.90 -11.40
CA HIS A 13 3.95 -9.23 -10.13
C HIS A 13 3.47 -7.77 -10.14
N MET A 14 2.85 -7.38 -9.03
CA MET A 14 2.46 -6.03 -8.68
C MET A 14 3.43 -5.48 -7.64
N TYR A 15 3.70 -4.18 -7.73
CA TYR A 15 4.57 -3.46 -6.80
C TYR A 15 3.81 -2.28 -6.19
N ALA A 16 4.09 -1.99 -4.93
CA ALA A 16 3.54 -0.82 -4.27
C ALA A 16 4.06 0.45 -4.95
N ILE A 17 3.16 1.30 -5.42
CA ILE A 17 3.48 2.59 -6.04
C ILE A 17 3.21 3.77 -5.11
N GLN A 18 2.32 3.59 -4.14
CA GLN A 18 1.94 4.64 -3.22
C GLN A 18 1.46 4.01 -1.92
N GLU A 19 1.94 4.58 -0.82
CA GLU A 19 1.48 4.24 0.52
C GLU A 19 0.84 5.50 1.10
N LYS A 20 -0.43 5.41 1.46
CA LYS A 20 -1.17 6.47 2.14
C LYS A 20 -1.40 6.02 3.57
N ALA A 21 -0.61 6.57 4.47
CA ALA A 21 -0.80 6.33 5.88
C ALA A 21 -2.08 7.03 6.37
N GLU A 22 -2.88 6.28 7.11
CA GLU A 22 -4.14 6.71 7.70
C GLU A 22 -4.10 6.49 9.22
N LYS A 23 -5.15 6.92 9.96
CA LYS A 23 -5.13 6.85 11.43
C LYS A 23 -5.08 5.40 11.97
N GLU A 24 -5.64 4.45 11.23
CA GLU A 24 -5.86 3.07 11.68
C GLU A 24 -5.01 2.05 10.88
N GLY A 25 -4.28 2.51 9.87
CA GLY A 25 -3.50 1.64 8.99
C GLY A 25 -2.82 2.42 7.87
N CYS A 26 -2.42 1.73 6.81
CA CYS A 26 -1.96 2.34 5.58
C CYS A 26 -2.69 1.73 4.37
N TYR A 27 -3.12 2.57 3.45
CA TYR A 27 -3.55 2.15 2.13
C TYR A 27 -2.33 2.02 1.23
N ILE A 28 -2.03 0.80 0.82
CA ILE A 28 -0.97 0.49 -0.13
C ILE A 28 -1.61 0.29 -1.51
N ILE A 29 -1.27 1.17 -2.45
CA ILE A 29 -1.69 1.05 -3.84
C ILE A 29 -0.63 0.25 -4.58
N TYR A 30 -1.00 -0.94 -5.03
CA TYR A 30 -0.22 -1.80 -5.89
C TYR A 30 -0.53 -1.52 -7.36
N LYS A 31 0.51 -1.49 -8.20
CA LYS A 31 0.37 -1.40 -9.66
C LYS A 31 0.99 -2.63 -10.29
N CYS A 32 0.29 -3.20 -11.27
CA CYS A 32 0.84 -4.28 -12.08
C CYS A 32 2.10 -3.82 -12.83
N ARG A 33 3.15 -4.65 -12.80
CA ARG A 33 4.39 -4.41 -13.55
C ARG A 33 4.19 -4.48 -15.06
N ASN A 34 3.23 -5.27 -15.51
CA ASN A 34 2.92 -5.36 -16.93
C ASN A 34 2.25 -4.06 -17.41
N THR A 35 2.96 -3.28 -18.23
CA THR A 35 2.50 -2.00 -18.79
C THR A 35 1.28 -2.15 -19.68
N LYS A 36 1.06 -3.34 -20.27
CA LYS A 36 -0.14 -3.64 -21.08
C LYS A 36 -1.40 -3.83 -20.22
N CYS A 37 -1.26 -4.35 -19.00
CA CYS A 37 -2.38 -4.51 -18.07
C CYS A 37 -2.62 -3.22 -17.30
N GLY A 38 -1.58 -2.66 -16.66
CA GLY A 38 -1.67 -1.39 -15.95
C GLY A 38 -2.63 -1.35 -14.75
N MET A 39 -3.21 -2.49 -14.37
CA MET A 39 -4.19 -2.59 -13.29
C MET A 39 -3.59 -2.14 -11.96
N LYS A 40 -4.40 -1.41 -11.19
CA LYS A 40 -4.06 -0.90 -9.87
C LYS A 40 -5.02 -1.49 -8.84
N GLU A 41 -4.46 -1.97 -7.74
CA GLU A 41 -5.23 -2.53 -6.62
C GLU A 41 -4.85 -1.79 -5.34
N SER A 42 -5.84 -1.35 -4.58
CA SER A 42 -5.63 -0.74 -3.26
C SER A 42 -5.85 -1.78 -2.18
N HIS A 43 -4.87 -1.96 -1.31
CA HIS A 43 -4.96 -2.83 -0.14
C HIS A 43 -4.82 -2.00 1.12
N PHE A 44 -5.74 -2.18 2.07
CA PHE A 44 -5.62 -1.57 3.38
C PHE A 44 -4.90 -2.54 4.31
N GLU A 45 -3.76 -2.12 4.83
CA GLU A 45 -3.03 -2.84 5.85
C GLU A 45 -3.26 -2.15 7.19
N SER A 46 -3.96 -2.82 8.10
CA SER A 46 -4.14 -2.34 9.47
C SER A 46 -2.81 -2.33 10.20
N TYR A 47 -2.53 -1.26 10.93
CA TYR A 47 -1.33 -1.20 11.74
C TYR A 47 -1.37 -2.31 12.81
N PRO A 48 -0.23 -2.98 13.07
CA PRO A 48 -0.18 -3.90 14.19
C PRO A 48 -0.47 -3.15 15.50
N PRO A 49 -1.04 -3.83 16.51
CA PRO A 49 -1.35 -3.22 17.79
C PRO A 49 -0.06 -2.68 18.42
N GLY A 50 0.05 -1.34 18.48
CA GLY A 50 1.26 -0.61 18.92
C GLY A 50 1.78 0.41 17.90
N PHE A 51 1.59 0.18 16.60
CA PHE A 51 2.03 1.11 15.55
C PHE A 51 1.03 2.25 15.33
N ALA A 52 -0.27 1.98 15.54
CA ALA A 52 -1.33 2.99 15.51
C ALA A 52 -1.11 4.11 16.55
N GLU A 53 -0.58 3.78 17.73
CA GLU A 53 -0.27 4.79 18.76
C GLU A 53 0.89 5.70 18.31
N ALA A 54 1.91 5.13 17.68
CA ALA A 54 3.05 5.88 17.12
C ALA A 54 2.61 6.83 15.99
N VAL A 55 1.72 6.36 15.10
CA VAL A 55 1.16 7.17 14.00
C VAL A 55 0.23 8.28 14.52
N ARG A 56 -0.52 8.03 15.60
CA ARG A 56 -1.35 9.08 16.25
C ARG A 56 -0.48 10.15 16.92
N LYS A 57 0.64 9.77 17.54
CA LYS A 57 1.59 10.71 18.18
C LYS A 57 2.46 11.46 17.16
N ASN A 58 2.81 10.83 16.04
CA ASN A 58 3.56 11.43 14.93
C ASN A 58 2.88 11.08 13.59
N PRO A 59 1.84 11.83 13.18
CA PRO A 59 1.23 11.60 11.90
C PRO A 59 2.26 11.81 10.79
N PRO A 60 2.39 10.89 9.83
CA PRO A 60 3.28 11.08 8.69
C PRO A 60 2.85 12.37 7.99
N LYS A 61 3.74 13.37 8.03
CA LYS A 61 3.55 14.64 7.34
C LYS A 61 3.50 14.34 5.86
N ASN A 62 2.30 14.18 5.32
CA ASN A 62 2.06 14.14 3.90
C ASN A 62 2.52 15.50 3.35
N LYS A 63 3.80 15.60 2.96
CA LYS A 63 4.37 16.79 2.33
C LYS A 63 3.59 17.02 1.05
N LYS A 64 2.67 17.98 1.13
CA LYS A 64 1.92 18.55 0.03
C LYS A 64 2.87 19.30 -0.90
#